data_AF-L9Z173-F1
#
_entry.id   AF-L9Z173-F1
#
_cell.length_a   1.000
_cell.length_b   1.000
_cell.length_c   1.000
_cell.angle_alpha   90.00
_cell.angle_beta   90.00
_cell.angle_gamma   90.00
#
_symmetry.space_group_name_H-M   'P 1'
#
loop_
_entity.id
_entity.type
_entity.pdbx_description
1 polymer ?
#
loop_
_entity_poly.entity_id
_entity_poly.type
_entity_poly.pdbx_seq_one_letter_code
_entity_poly.pdbx_strand_id
1 'polypeptide(L)'
;MEIVDNNSIKHTISVSFDGDIPGHGQDGYPSKAAERTPEGNESVNQVRNYAKYFVSQETEYETVPWDLNPDRFEDVRQALMALSSDEIEELFGDLLAQSLSHYRDEPNVDTAGISRPFDLPADKIGTEDAVLYKQEIYLDDAGDIEAVLGVLITYYVARGERTTVRHGETPDRDPDACVEVSPAPFVAPEPFRDYLVYNLRCQIRDCYVGMGLEPPEAYKVLGPGQYRFTGKYQHFDCYPKYYDKDASIPGYSHDFVPELPISDAELGGLVDPTSETSLYDQIKGALFSR
;
A
#
# COMPACT_ATOMS: atom_id res chain seq x y z
N MET A 1 25.40 3.59 -17.18
CA MET A 1 24.28 3.48 -18.14
C MET A 1 23.74 4.86 -18.47
N GLU A 2 23.02 5.01 -19.58
CA GLU A 2 22.35 6.27 -19.99
C GLU A 2 20.83 6.11 -19.90
N ILE A 3 20.13 7.08 -19.32
CA ILE A 3 18.68 7.11 -19.13
C ILE A 3 18.14 8.45 -19.63
N VAL A 4 16.96 8.47 -20.22
CA VAL A 4 16.22 9.70 -20.55
C VAL A 4 15.03 9.83 -19.62
N ASP A 5 14.89 10.96 -18.96
CA ASP A 5 13.75 11.22 -18.07
C ASP A 5 12.50 11.72 -18.82
N ASN A 6 11.40 11.89 -18.10
CA ASN A 6 10.12 12.33 -18.67
C ASN A 6 10.15 13.79 -19.20
N ASN A 7 11.20 14.55 -18.87
CA ASN A 7 11.44 15.89 -19.41
C ASN A 7 12.44 15.87 -20.58
N SER A 8 12.73 14.68 -21.13
CA SER A 8 13.70 14.46 -22.21
C SER A 8 15.14 14.84 -21.88
N ILE A 9 15.50 14.91 -20.60
CA ILE A 9 16.86 15.15 -20.14
C ILE A 9 17.62 13.83 -20.12
N LYS A 10 18.89 13.87 -20.57
CA LYS A 10 19.78 12.71 -20.53
C LYS A 10 20.54 12.64 -19.22
N HIS A 11 20.57 11.46 -18.62
CA HIS A 11 21.24 11.15 -17.37
C HIS A 11 22.27 10.07 -17.63
N THR A 12 23.51 10.31 -17.22
CA THR A 12 24.52 9.25 -17.08
C THR A 12 24.57 8.83 -15.63
N ILE A 13 24.30 7.56 -15.37
CA ILE A 13 24.26 7.01 -14.00
C ILE A 13 25.15 5.79 -13.87
N SER A 14 25.85 5.71 -12.75
CA SER A 14 26.60 4.53 -12.31
C SER A 14 25.85 3.92 -11.14
N VAL A 15 25.68 2.60 -11.17
CA VAL A 15 25.01 1.82 -10.12
C VAL A 15 25.99 0.74 -9.68
N SER A 16 26.22 0.65 -8.37
CA SER A 16 27.01 -0.39 -7.72
C SER A 16 26.21 -1.71 -7.62
N PHE A 17 26.88 -2.81 -7.29
CA PHE A 17 26.25 -4.13 -7.15
C PHE A 17 25.21 -4.23 -6.03
N ASP A 18 25.26 -3.33 -5.05
CA ASP A 18 24.32 -3.17 -3.94
C ASP A 18 23.26 -2.08 -4.21
N GLY A 19 23.24 -1.52 -5.42
CA GLY A 19 22.30 -0.47 -5.81
C GLY A 19 22.72 0.94 -5.38
N ASP A 20 23.90 1.14 -4.79
CA ASP A 20 24.43 2.46 -4.54
C ASP A 20 24.68 3.23 -5.84
N ILE A 21 24.58 4.56 -5.79
CA ILE A 21 24.73 5.44 -6.96
C ILE A 21 25.98 6.30 -6.78
N PRO A 22 27.19 5.79 -7.07
CA PRO A 22 28.45 6.52 -6.87
C PRO A 22 28.62 7.70 -7.84
N GLY A 23 27.87 7.73 -8.94
CA GLY A 23 27.97 8.79 -9.93
C GLY A 23 26.66 9.03 -10.67
N HIS A 24 26.26 10.29 -10.76
CA HIS A 24 25.10 10.74 -11.53
C HIS A 24 25.41 12.10 -12.17
N GLY A 25 25.39 12.14 -13.51
CA GLY A 25 25.59 13.34 -14.32
C GLY A 25 24.39 13.66 -15.20
N GLN A 26 24.02 14.94 -15.28
CA GLN A 26 22.98 15.50 -16.13
C GLN A 26 23.16 17.03 -16.19
N ASP A 27 22.62 17.68 -17.24
CA ASP A 27 22.72 19.14 -17.45
C ASP A 27 21.35 19.87 -17.42
N GLY A 28 20.24 19.17 -17.18
CA GLY A 28 18.88 19.72 -17.15
C GLY A 28 18.44 20.32 -15.81
N TYR A 29 19.09 19.95 -14.70
CA TYR A 29 18.76 20.38 -13.34
C TYR A 29 20.02 20.83 -12.59
N PRO A 30 19.90 21.68 -11.55
CA PRO A 30 21.02 22.01 -10.68
C PRO A 30 21.73 20.78 -10.10
N SER A 31 23.06 20.80 -10.02
CA SER A 31 23.82 19.63 -9.53
C SER A 31 23.57 19.36 -8.05
N LYS A 32 23.40 20.40 -7.22
CA LYS A 32 23.08 20.24 -5.80
C LYS A 32 21.58 20.07 -5.60
N ALA A 33 21.17 19.03 -4.87
CA ALA A 33 19.76 18.73 -4.61
C ALA A 33 19.00 19.90 -3.94
N ALA A 34 19.66 20.61 -3.02
CA ALA A 34 19.09 21.78 -2.34
C ALA A 34 18.86 23.00 -3.26
N GLU A 35 19.45 23.01 -4.45
CA GLU A 35 19.27 24.06 -5.45
C GLU A 35 18.20 23.68 -6.50
N ARG A 36 17.72 22.43 -6.52
CA ARG A 36 16.67 21.98 -7.45
C ARG A 36 15.28 22.32 -6.92
N THR A 37 14.33 22.48 -7.83
CA THR A 37 12.91 22.51 -7.48
C THR A 37 12.46 21.13 -6.95
N PRO A 38 11.32 21.04 -6.24
CA PRO A 38 10.74 19.76 -5.85
C PRO A 38 10.56 18.80 -7.03
N GLU A 39 10.06 19.29 -8.17
CA GLU A 39 9.81 18.49 -9.38
C GLU A 39 11.11 18.01 -10.03
N GLY A 40 12.14 18.86 -10.04
CA GLY A 40 13.46 18.49 -10.50
C GLY A 40 14.11 17.43 -9.61
N ASN A 41 13.88 17.49 -8.30
CA ASN A 41 14.32 16.41 -7.39
C ASN A 41 13.55 15.12 -7.65
N GLU A 42 12.24 15.19 -7.88
CA GLU A 42 11.45 13.98 -8.15
C GLU A 42 11.81 13.32 -9.49
N SER A 43 12.07 14.11 -10.54
CA SER A 43 12.55 13.58 -11.83
C SER A 43 13.89 12.85 -11.67
N VAL A 44 14.81 13.41 -10.86
CA VAL A 44 16.08 12.75 -10.53
C VAL A 44 15.86 11.47 -9.70
N ASN A 45 14.91 11.47 -8.77
CA ASN A 45 14.59 10.27 -7.98
C ASN A 45 14.02 9.14 -8.86
N GLN A 46 13.12 9.47 -9.79
CA GLN A 46 12.56 8.51 -10.75
C GLN A 46 13.67 7.84 -11.57
N VAL A 47 14.60 8.64 -12.12
CA VAL A 47 15.74 8.11 -12.89
C VAL A 47 16.62 7.18 -12.04
N ARG A 48 16.86 7.52 -10.77
CA ARG A 48 17.65 6.68 -9.86
C ARG A 48 16.96 5.35 -9.57
N ASN A 49 15.66 5.38 -9.30
CA ASN A 49 14.86 4.18 -9.05
C ASN A 49 14.82 3.30 -10.31
N TYR A 50 14.58 3.89 -11.48
CA TYR A 50 14.61 3.17 -12.75
C TYR A 50 15.97 2.54 -13.03
N ALA A 51 17.08 3.24 -12.76
CA ALA A 51 18.42 2.70 -12.93
C ALA A 51 18.67 1.44 -12.08
N LYS A 52 18.25 1.49 -10.80
CA LYS A 52 18.33 0.35 -9.89
C LYS A 52 17.48 -0.81 -10.38
N TYR A 53 16.26 -0.55 -10.82
CA TYR A 53 15.39 -1.58 -11.38
C TYR A 53 15.98 -2.19 -12.64
N PHE A 54 16.43 -1.38 -13.59
CA PHE A 54 17.06 -1.86 -14.82
C PHE A 54 18.25 -2.78 -14.54
N VAL A 55 19.13 -2.42 -13.61
CA VAL A 55 20.27 -3.29 -13.25
C VAL A 55 19.79 -4.61 -12.64
N SER A 56 18.78 -4.60 -11.78
CA SER A 56 18.23 -5.84 -11.20
C SER A 56 17.57 -6.75 -12.23
N GLN A 57 17.02 -6.20 -13.32
CA GLN A 57 16.40 -6.99 -14.39
C GLN A 57 17.43 -7.58 -15.36
N GLU A 58 18.55 -6.87 -15.56
CA GLU A 58 19.57 -7.25 -16.56
C GLU A 58 20.74 -8.04 -15.94
N THR A 59 20.79 -8.18 -14.62
CA THR A 59 21.90 -8.81 -13.90
C THR A 59 21.39 -9.64 -12.70
N GLU A 60 22.29 -10.34 -12.02
CA GLU A 60 21.98 -11.08 -10.78
C GLU A 60 21.99 -10.20 -9.52
N TYR A 61 22.26 -8.89 -9.65
CA TYR A 61 22.43 -8.00 -8.52
C TYR A 61 21.11 -7.45 -7.99
N GLU A 62 20.86 -7.65 -6.70
CA GLU A 62 19.69 -7.10 -5.99
C GLU A 62 19.88 -5.61 -5.66
N THR A 63 19.69 -4.76 -6.67
CA THR A 63 19.91 -3.31 -6.54
C THR A 63 18.66 -2.52 -6.13
N VAL A 64 17.49 -3.16 -6.12
CA VAL A 64 16.21 -2.55 -5.75
C VAL A 64 15.89 -2.88 -4.29
N PRO A 65 15.63 -1.87 -3.44
CA PRO A 65 15.16 -2.09 -2.07
C PRO A 65 13.92 -2.99 -2.03
N TRP A 66 13.81 -3.86 -1.03
CA TRP A 66 12.69 -4.79 -0.89
C TRP A 66 11.33 -4.08 -0.93
N ASP A 67 11.27 -2.87 -0.38
CA ASP A 67 10.06 -2.07 -0.27
C ASP A 67 9.73 -1.26 -1.53
N LEU A 68 10.50 -1.42 -2.61
CA LEU A 68 10.28 -0.79 -3.91
C LEU A 68 10.44 -1.78 -5.07
N ASN A 69 10.38 -3.08 -4.79
CA ASN A 69 10.57 -4.13 -5.77
C ASN A 69 9.21 -4.68 -6.25
N PRO A 70 8.78 -4.36 -7.49
CA PRO A 70 7.49 -4.83 -8.00
C PRO A 70 7.41 -6.34 -8.14
N ASP A 71 8.52 -7.02 -8.41
CA ASP A 71 8.54 -8.48 -8.61
C ASP A 71 8.33 -9.20 -7.27
N ARG A 72 9.00 -8.76 -6.20
CA ARG A 72 8.77 -9.29 -4.85
C ARG A 72 7.33 -9.07 -4.37
N PHE A 73 6.75 -7.91 -4.68
CA PHE A 73 5.34 -7.66 -4.36
C PHE A 73 4.39 -8.56 -5.15
N GLU A 74 4.71 -8.87 -6.40
CA GLU A 74 3.93 -9.82 -7.21
C GLU A 74 4.04 -11.24 -6.66
N ASP A 75 5.23 -11.69 -6.25
CA ASP A 75 5.44 -13.01 -5.64
C ASP A 75 4.61 -13.15 -4.36
N VAL A 76 4.68 -12.17 -3.46
CA VAL A 76 3.86 -12.18 -2.23
C VAL A 76 2.37 -12.10 -2.56
N ARG A 77 1.98 -11.35 -3.60
CA ARG A 77 0.58 -11.25 -4.02
C ARG A 77 0.05 -12.60 -4.49
N GLN A 78 0.84 -13.39 -5.21
CA GLN A 78 0.47 -14.74 -5.64
C GLN A 78 0.40 -15.71 -4.46
N ALA A 79 1.35 -15.65 -3.54
CA ALA A 79 1.36 -16.47 -2.32
C ALA A 79 0.12 -16.18 -1.46
N LEU A 80 -0.23 -14.90 -1.29
CA LEU A 80 -1.47 -14.50 -0.60
C LEU A 80 -2.71 -15.09 -1.28
N MET A 81 -2.83 -15.02 -2.61
CA MET A 81 -3.97 -15.55 -3.35
C MET A 81 -4.14 -17.07 -3.20
N ALA A 82 -3.07 -17.79 -2.92
CA ALA A 82 -3.08 -19.24 -2.75
C ALA A 82 -3.60 -19.68 -1.36
N LEU A 83 -3.62 -18.77 -0.37
CA LEU A 83 -4.05 -19.09 0.98
C LEU A 83 -5.55 -19.45 1.07
N SER A 84 -5.83 -20.49 1.85
CA SER A 84 -7.15 -20.85 2.33
C SER A 84 -7.63 -19.93 3.46
N SER A 85 -8.93 -20.00 3.78
CA SER A 85 -9.53 -19.26 4.90
C SER A 85 -8.80 -19.48 6.22
N ASP A 86 -8.54 -20.75 6.55
CA ASP A 86 -7.88 -21.15 7.80
C ASP A 86 -6.45 -20.59 7.87
N GLU A 87 -5.70 -20.59 6.76
CA GLU A 87 -4.34 -20.02 6.72
C GLU A 87 -4.35 -18.49 6.85
N ILE A 88 -5.36 -17.81 6.30
CA ILE A 88 -5.52 -16.36 6.48
C ILE A 88 -5.83 -16.05 7.94
N GLU A 89 -6.70 -16.82 8.59
CA GLU A 89 -6.98 -16.66 10.02
C GLU A 89 -5.72 -16.88 10.87
N GLU A 90 -4.93 -17.91 10.56
CA GLU A 90 -3.70 -18.22 11.28
C GLU A 90 -2.64 -17.13 11.13
N LEU A 91 -2.39 -16.65 9.91
CA LEU A 91 -1.33 -15.68 9.62
C LEU A 91 -1.80 -14.25 9.89
N PHE A 92 -2.94 -13.85 9.34
CA PHE A 92 -3.39 -12.46 9.30
C PHE A 92 -4.54 -12.16 10.28
N GLY A 93 -4.96 -13.12 11.10
CA GLY A 93 -6.07 -12.96 12.06
C GLY A 93 -5.88 -11.79 13.02
N ASP A 94 -4.66 -11.56 13.51
CA ASP A 94 -4.36 -10.41 14.38
C ASP A 94 -4.48 -9.07 13.65
N LEU A 95 -4.04 -9.00 12.38
CA LEU A 95 -4.19 -7.80 11.57
C LEU A 95 -5.67 -7.52 11.24
N LEU A 96 -6.42 -8.57 10.88
CA LEU A 96 -7.86 -8.50 10.65
C LEU A 96 -8.61 -8.02 11.91
N ALA A 97 -8.33 -8.64 13.06
CA ALA A 97 -8.90 -8.25 14.34
C ALA A 97 -8.52 -6.82 14.73
N GLN A 98 -7.26 -6.42 14.51
CA GLN A 98 -6.80 -5.06 14.75
C GLN A 98 -7.55 -4.05 13.87
N SER A 99 -7.70 -4.34 12.58
CA SER A 99 -8.47 -3.52 11.63
C SER A 99 -9.92 -3.37 12.09
N LEU A 100 -10.60 -4.48 12.38
CA LEU A 100 -12.00 -4.49 12.79
C LEU A 100 -12.23 -3.79 14.13
N SER A 101 -11.29 -3.93 15.08
CA SER A 101 -11.36 -3.29 16.40
C SER A 101 -11.34 -1.76 16.36
N HIS A 102 -10.99 -1.17 15.20
CA HIS A 102 -11.06 0.27 14.97
C HIS A 102 -12.50 0.79 15.06
N TYR A 103 -13.47 -0.04 14.67
CA TYR A 103 -14.89 0.31 14.62
C TYR A 103 -15.67 -0.12 15.87
N ARG A 104 -15.03 -0.77 16.85
CA ARG A 104 -15.71 -1.35 18.01
C ARG A 104 -16.48 -0.34 18.87
N ASP A 105 -16.04 0.91 18.85
CA ASP A 105 -16.60 2.01 19.64
C ASP A 105 -17.60 2.84 18.81
N GLU A 106 -17.86 2.47 17.53
CA GLU A 106 -18.83 3.15 16.67
C GLU A 106 -20.27 2.75 17.00
N PRO A 107 -21.22 3.72 17.03
CA PRO A 107 -22.63 3.42 17.21
C PRO A 107 -23.18 2.51 16.09
N ASN A 108 -23.99 1.52 16.48
CA ASN A 108 -24.65 0.57 15.59
C ASN A 108 -23.69 -0.35 14.81
N VAL A 109 -22.47 -0.53 15.30
CA VAL A 109 -21.52 -1.54 14.81
C VAL A 109 -21.42 -2.65 15.85
N ASP A 110 -21.72 -3.88 15.45
CA ASP A 110 -21.47 -5.07 16.28
C ASP A 110 -20.21 -5.77 15.80
N THR A 111 -19.10 -5.58 16.52
CA THR A 111 -17.85 -6.30 16.24
C THR A 111 -17.80 -7.69 16.88
N ALA A 112 -18.93 -8.19 17.39
CA ALA A 112 -19.05 -9.47 18.10
C ALA A 112 -18.09 -9.62 19.29
N GLY A 113 -17.73 -8.49 19.93
CA GLY A 113 -16.81 -8.47 21.04
C GLY A 113 -15.36 -8.80 20.67
N ILE A 114 -14.94 -8.56 19.42
CA ILE A 114 -13.57 -8.80 18.99
C ILE A 114 -12.57 -8.09 19.91
N SER A 115 -11.50 -8.80 20.28
CA SER A 115 -10.39 -8.19 20.99
C SER A 115 -9.71 -7.15 20.09
N ARG A 116 -9.12 -6.13 20.71
CA ARG A 116 -8.11 -5.29 20.05
C ARG A 116 -6.76 -5.89 20.41
N PRO A 117 -6.07 -6.58 19.48
CA PRO A 117 -4.80 -7.25 19.79
C PRO A 117 -3.76 -6.28 20.37
N PHE A 118 -3.70 -5.05 19.84
CA PHE A 118 -2.74 -4.03 20.24
C PHE A 118 -3.41 -2.68 20.52
N ASP A 119 -3.09 -2.10 21.68
CA ASP A 119 -3.66 -0.84 22.13
C ASP A 119 -3.30 0.33 21.22
N LEU A 120 -4.28 1.22 21.01
CA LEU A 120 -4.11 2.50 20.35
C LEU A 120 -4.14 3.61 21.39
N PRO A 121 -3.36 4.69 21.23
CA PRO A 121 -3.55 5.87 22.05
C PRO A 121 -4.99 6.38 21.90
N ALA A 122 -5.65 6.69 23.02
CA ALA A 122 -7.09 6.96 23.05
C ALA A 122 -7.52 8.12 22.15
N ASP A 123 -6.65 9.12 21.96
CA ASP A 123 -6.87 10.28 21.09
C ASP A 123 -6.68 9.99 19.59
N LYS A 124 -6.26 8.76 19.24
CA LYS A 124 -6.07 8.28 17.86
C LYS A 124 -7.13 7.28 17.44
N ILE A 125 -8.12 7.03 18.31
CA ILE A 125 -9.30 6.21 18.01
C ILE A 125 -10.33 7.16 17.38
N GLY A 126 -10.62 7.04 16.08
CA GLY A 126 -11.57 7.91 15.38
C GLY A 126 -11.42 7.94 13.85
N THR A 127 -12.41 8.53 13.17
CA THR A 127 -12.73 8.34 11.74
C THR A 127 -11.86 9.08 10.72
N GLU A 128 -10.73 9.67 11.09
CA GLU A 128 -9.94 10.51 10.17
C GLU A 128 -8.66 9.84 9.65
N ASP A 129 -8.72 8.65 9.01
CA ASP A 129 -7.60 7.99 8.32
C ASP A 129 -6.23 8.06 9.06
N ALA A 130 -6.30 8.17 10.39
CA ALA A 130 -5.19 8.67 11.19
C ALA A 130 -4.24 7.53 11.52
N VAL A 131 -4.73 6.30 11.36
CA VAL A 131 -4.07 5.05 11.69
C VAL A 131 -3.93 4.23 10.42
N LEU A 132 -2.74 3.66 10.22
CA LEU A 132 -2.50 2.59 9.26
C LEU A 132 -1.99 1.38 10.02
N TYR A 133 -2.49 0.21 9.64
CA TYR A 133 -1.98 -1.06 10.10
C TYR A 133 -1.11 -1.67 9.01
N LYS A 134 0.03 -2.20 9.41
CA LYS A 134 0.95 -2.87 8.50
C LYS A 134 1.39 -4.19 9.07
N GLN A 135 1.70 -5.12 8.19
CA GLN A 135 2.25 -6.42 8.55
C GLN A 135 3.27 -6.83 7.51
N GLU A 136 4.43 -7.27 7.97
CA GLU A 136 5.52 -7.71 7.10
C GLU A 136 5.36 -9.18 6.78
N ILE A 137 5.61 -9.54 5.53
CA ILE A 137 5.40 -10.87 4.97
C ILE A 137 6.73 -11.40 4.49
N TYR A 138 6.99 -12.67 4.81
CA TYR A 138 8.22 -13.38 4.59
C TYR A 138 7.90 -14.65 3.81
N LEU A 139 8.53 -14.84 2.65
CA LEU A 139 8.38 -16.04 1.83
C LEU A 139 9.51 -17.02 2.12
N ASP A 140 9.24 -18.32 1.97
CA ASP A 140 10.27 -19.35 1.91
C ASP A 140 10.89 -19.49 0.50
N ASP A 141 11.85 -20.41 0.37
CA ASP A 141 12.52 -20.72 -0.90
C ASP A 141 11.56 -21.30 -1.97
N ALA A 142 10.37 -21.78 -1.58
CA ALA A 142 9.34 -22.28 -2.50
C ALA A 142 8.39 -21.16 -2.99
N GLY A 143 8.46 -19.98 -2.38
CA GLY A 143 7.58 -18.85 -2.64
C GLY A 143 6.28 -18.89 -1.84
N ASP A 144 6.17 -19.78 -0.85
CA ASP A 144 5.03 -19.85 0.06
C ASP A 144 5.26 -18.90 1.26
N ILE A 145 4.18 -18.41 1.89
CA ILE A 145 4.30 -17.55 3.07
C ILE A 145 4.77 -18.39 4.27
N GLU A 146 6.02 -18.23 4.69
CA GLU A 146 6.56 -18.92 5.86
C GLU A 146 6.19 -18.25 7.17
N ALA A 147 6.09 -16.92 7.14
CA ALA A 147 5.85 -16.12 8.32
C ALA A 147 5.27 -14.76 7.96
N VAL A 148 4.48 -14.25 8.89
CA VAL A 148 4.10 -12.85 8.94
C VAL A 148 4.50 -12.31 10.30
N LEU A 149 5.21 -11.19 10.31
CA LEU A 149 5.78 -10.67 11.53
C LEU A 149 5.50 -9.18 11.65
N GLY A 150 5.26 -8.78 12.90
CA GLY A 150 4.86 -7.42 13.18
C GLY A 150 3.37 -7.20 12.92
N VAL A 151 2.69 -6.57 13.87
CA VAL A 151 1.62 -5.61 13.53
C VAL A 151 2.18 -4.24 13.83
N LEU A 152 2.43 -3.48 12.77
CA LEU A 152 2.95 -2.12 12.85
C LEU A 152 1.79 -1.15 12.77
N ILE A 153 1.68 -0.29 13.78
CA ILE A 153 0.64 0.72 13.85
C ILE A 153 1.28 2.08 13.61
N THR A 154 0.95 2.67 12.47
CA THR A 154 1.38 4.02 12.14
C THR A 154 0.25 4.99 12.48
N TYR A 155 0.53 6.04 13.25
CA TYR A 155 -0.45 7.07 13.53
C TYR A 155 0.15 8.47 13.66
N TYR A 156 -0.69 9.49 13.47
CA TYR A 156 -0.29 10.89 13.62
C TYR A 156 -0.14 11.29 15.09
N VAL A 157 1.04 11.76 15.49
CA VAL A 157 1.26 12.34 16.84
C VAL A 157 0.97 13.84 16.85
N ALA A 158 1.23 14.52 15.74
CA ALA A 158 0.89 15.92 15.49
C ALA A 158 0.62 16.14 14.00
N ARG A 159 0.15 17.33 13.60
CA ARG A 159 -0.11 17.64 12.18
C ARG A 159 1.17 17.46 11.36
N GLY A 160 1.17 16.49 10.46
CA GLY A 160 2.32 16.18 9.60
C GLY A 160 3.42 15.35 10.28
N GLU A 161 3.27 14.97 11.55
CA GLU A 161 4.21 14.14 12.27
C GLU A 161 3.57 12.79 12.62
N ARG A 162 4.25 11.70 12.24
CA ARG A 162 3.78 10.34 12.46
C ARG A 162 4.80 9.55 13.26
N THR A 163 4.30 8.57 14.01
CA THR A 163 5.11 7.54 14.64
C THR A 163 4.63 6.16 14.17
N THR A 164 5.51 5.17 14.26
CA THR A 164 5.17 3.76 14.01
C THR A 164 5.56 2.94 15.22
N VAL A 165 4.61 2.18 15.77
CA VAL A 165 4.85 1.24 16.84
C VAL A 165 4.82 -0.17 16.26
N ARG A 166 5.89 -0.95 16.46
CA ARG A 166 5.96 -2.36 16.07
C ARG A 166 5.56 -3.24 17.24
N HIS A 167 4.66 -4.18 17.00
CA HIS A 167 4.35 -5.27 17.92
C HIS A 167 4.80 -6.59 17.33
N GLY A 168 5.70 -7.29 18.02
CA GLY A 168 6.31 -8.54 17.54
C GLY A 168 7.81 -8.41 17.31
N GLU A 169 8.44 -9.51 16.91
CA GLU A 169 9.88 -9.57 16.66
C GLU A 169 10.24 -8.95 15.30
N THR A 170 11.53 -8.64 15.13
CA THR A 170 12.10 -8.23 13.85
C THR A 170 13.15 -9.27 13.46
N PRO A 171 12.94 -10.02 12.37
CA PRO A 171 13.94 -10.95 11.84
C PRO A 171 15.24 -10.27 11.48
N ASP A 172 16.32 -11.05 11.44
CA ASP A 172 17.61 -10.65 10.86
C ASP A 172 17.63 -10.84 9.33
N ARG A 173 16.54 -10.41 8.67
CA ARG A 173 16.41 -10.33 7.21
C ARG A 173 15.34 -9.30 6.84
N ASP A 174 15.45 -8.74 5.65
CA ASP A 174 14.39 -7.90 5.08
C ASP A 174 13.14 -8.76 4.75
N PRO A 175 11.93 -8.19 4.89
CA PRO A 175 10.72 -8.84 4.42
C PRO A 175 10.64 -8.84 2.89
N ASP A 176 9.78 -9.70 2.37
CA ASP A 176 9.48 -9.80 0.94
C ASP A 176 8.44 -8.76 0.52
N ALA A 177 7.48 -8.46 1.41
CA ALA A 177 6.59 -7.30 1.27
C ALA A 177 6.06 -6.81 2.63
N CYS A 178 5.42 -5.65 2.63
CA CYS A 178 4.70 -5.13 3.78
C CYS A 178 3.36 -4.56 3.31
N VAL A 179 2.26 -5.18 3.71
CA VAL A 179 0.91 -4.66 3.41
C VAL A 179 0.66 -3.41 4.24
N GLU A 180 0.05 -2.38 3.65
CA GLU A 180 -0.30 -1.14 4.34
C GLU A 180 -1.79 -0.87 4.17
N VAL A 181 -2.56 -1.09 5.24
CA VAL A 181 -4.01 -0.99 5.19
C VAL A 181 -4.55 0.08 6.12
N SER A 182 -5.47 0.88 5.60
CA SER A 182 -6.39 1.64 6.45
C SER A 182 -7.36 0.67 7.12
N PRO A 183 -7.92 1.03 8.28
CA PRO A 183 -9.05 0.29 8.85
C PRO A 183 -10.12 0.07 7.79
N ALA A 184 -10.57 -1.18 7.67
CA ALA A 184 -11.62 -1.58 6.74
C ALA A 184 -12.59 -2.56 7.42
N PRO A 185 -13.90 -2.48 7.09
CA PRO A 185 -14.95 -3.23 7.79
C PRO A 185 -15.06 -4.68 7.29
N PHE A 186 -13.95 -5.42 7.24
CA PHE A 186 -13.92 -6.83 6.86
C PHE A 186 -14.11 -7.72 8.08
N VAL A 187 -15.11 -8.59 8.04
CA VAL A 187 -15.42 -9.54 9.13
C VAL A 187 -14.98 -10.98 8.83
N ALA A 188 -14.65 -11.28 7.57
CA ALA A 188 -14.29 -12.60 7.10
C ALA A 188 -12.86 -12.63 6.52
N PRO A 189 -12.17 -13.78 6.58
CA PRO A 189 -10.79 -13.91 6.13
C PRO A 189 -10.61 -13.68 4.63
N GLU A 190 -11.48 -14.23 3.78
CA GLU A 190 -11.31 -14.21 2.32
C GLU A 190 -11.43 -12.80 1.72
N PRO A 191 -12.46 -11.98 2.04
CA PRO A 191 -12.51 -10.59 1.59
C PRO A 191 -11.33 -9.77 2.11
N PHE A 192 -10.80 -10.11 3.29
CA PHE A 192 -9.61 -9.45 3.83
C PHE A 192 -8.35 -9.80 3.04
N ARG A 193 -8.11 -11.08 2.72
CA ARG A 193 -7.04 -11.50 1.82
C ARG A 193 -7.14 -10.77 0.49
N ASP A 194 -8.33 -10.71 -0.11
CA ASP A 194 -8.53 -10.05 -1.41
C ASP A 194 -8.20 -8.55 -1.33
N TYR A 195 -8.47 -7.91 -0.19
CA TYR A 195 -8.04 -6.54 0.08
C TYR A 195 -6.52 -6.39 0.20
N LEU A 196 -5.83 -7.32 0.87
CA LEU A 196 -4.37 -7.34 0.96
C LEU A 196 -3.72 -7.53 -0.42
N VAL A 197 -4.27 -8.46 -1.23
CA VAL A 197 -3.88 -8.71 -2.62
C VAL A 197 -4.04 -7.44 -3.47
N TYR A 198 -5.16 -6.74 -3.30
CA TYR A 198 -5.41 -5.47 -3.98
C TYR A 198 -4.46 -4.34 -3.53
N ASN A 199 -4.16 -4.26 -2.23
CA ASN A 199 -3.17 -3.32 -1.72
C ASN A 199 -1.81 -3.54 -2.38
N LEU A 200 -1.31 -4.79 -2.44
CA LEU A 200 -0.04 -5.10 -3.12
C LEU A 200 -0.08 -4.78 -4.61
N ARG A 201 -1.21 -5.00 -5.29
CA ARG A 201 -1.40 -4.56 -6.69
C ARG A 201 -1.23 -3.04 -6.84
N CYS A 202 -1.75 -2.26 -5.90
CA CYS A 202 -1.50 -0.81 -5.82
C CYS A 202 -0.04 -0.48 -5.48
N GLN A 203 0.65 -1.28 -4.66
CA GLN A 203 2.08 -1.08 -4.38
C GLN A 203 2.97 -1.37 -5.61
N ILE A 204 2.62 -2.37 -6.43
CA ILE A 204 3.32 -2.66 -7.69
C ILE A 204 3.19 -1.46 -8.64
N ARG A 205 1.97 -0.91 -8.78
CA ARG A 205 1.75 0.35 -9.51
C ARG A 205 2.66 1.46 -9.00
N ASP A 206 2.70 1.65 -7.69
CA ASP A 206 3.50 2.69 -7.05
C ASP A 206 4.99 2.56 -7.38
N CYS A 207 5.52 1.33 -7.46
CA CYS A 207 6.90 1.08 -7.88
C CYS A 207 7.16 1.62 -9.30
N TYR A 208 6.32 1.26 -10.28
CA TYR A 208 6.46 1.76 -11.66
C TYR A 208 6.34 3.27 -11.76
N VAL A 209 5.33 3.86 -11.12
CA VAL A 209 5.14 5.31 -11.09
C VAL A 209 6.34 6.01 -10.43
N GLY A 210 6.89 5.42 -9.37
CA GLY A 210 8.10 5.89 -8.69
C GLY A 210 9.38 5.77 -9.50
N MET A 211 9.38 4.99 -10.58
CA MET A 211 10.43 4.93 -11.59
C MET A 211 10.19 5.89 -12.76
N GLY A 212 9.08 6.63 -12.74
CA GLY A 212 8.66 7.48 -13.86
C GLY A 212 8.13 6.68 -15.06
N LEU A 213 7.73 5.42 -14.85
CA LEU A 213 7.20 4.52 -15.87
C LEU A 213 5.68 4.43 -15.78
N GLU A 214 5.06 4.09 -16.91
CA GLU A 214 3.69 3.62 -16.93
C GLU A 214 3.66 2.14 -16.50
N PRO A 215 2.86 1.76 -15.48
CA PRO A 215 2.73 0.37 -15.07
C PRO A 215 2.11 -0.51 -16.17
N PRO A 216 2.39 -1.83 -16.16
CA PRO A 216 1.66 -2.79 -16.98
C PRO A 216 0.15 -2.72 -16.74
N GLU A 217 -0.65 -3.08 -17.74
CA GLU A 217 -2.12 -2.94 -17.71
C GLU A 217 -2.76 -3.59 -16.48
N ALA A 218 -2.27 -4.76 -16.08
CA ALA A 218 -2.75 -5.47 -14.90
C ALA A 218 -2.59 -4.66 -13.61
N TYR A 219 -1.67 -3.69 -13.54
CA TYR A 219 -1.40 -2.87 -12.34
C TYR A 219 -1.89 -1.43 -12.47
N LYS A 220 -2.64 -1.09 -13.53
CA LYS A 220 -3.29 0.23 -13.66
C LYS A 220 -4.57 0.31 -12.83
N VAL A 221 -4.40 0.28 -11.52
CA VAL A 221 -5.49 0.37 -10.54
C VAL A 221 -5.49 1.68 -9.80
N LEU A 222 -6.67 2.14 -9.38
CA LEU A 222 -6.80 3.21 -8.39
C LEU A 222 -6.76 2.64 -6.98
N GLY A 223 -6.59 3.47 -5.97
CA GLY A 223 -6.62 3.06 -4.57
C GLY A 223 -5.26 3.12 -3.85
N PRO A 224 -5.28 3.02 -2.51
CA PRO A 224 -4.09 3.18 -1.68
C PRO A 224 -3.17 1.95 -1.80
N GLY A 225 -1.94 2.19 -2.22
CA GLY A 225 -0.82 1.25 -2.11
C GLY A 225 0.03 1.63 -0.90
N GLN A 226 1.28 2.02 -1.16
CA GLN A 226 2.18 2.47 -0.10
C GLN A 226 1.85 3.90 0.31
N TYR A 227 1.75 4.15 1.61
CA TYR A 227 1.38 5.47 2.11
C TYR A 227 2.33 6.59 1.67
N ARG A 228 3.64 6.29 1.56
CA ARG A 228 4.63 7.28 1.08
C ARG A 228 4.31 7.78 -0.34
N PHE A 229 3.70 6.95 -1.18
CA PHE A 229 3.29 7.32 -2.53
C PHE A 229 2.00 8.12 -2.53
N THR A 230 1.03 7.81 -1.67
CA THR A 230 -0.11 8.71 -1.42
C THR A 230 0.36 10.13 -1.10
N GLY A 231 1.37 10.27 -0.23
CA GLY A 231 1.98 11.56 0.06
C GLY A 231 2.61 12.23 -1.17
N LYS A 232 3.28 11.47 -2.03
CA LYS A 232 3.81 11.99 -3.31
C LYS A 232 2.70 12.48 -4.25
N TYR A 233 1.65 11.69 -4.42
CA TYR A 233 0.51 12.01 -5.29
C TYR A 233 -0.27 13.24 -4.83
N GLN A 234 -0.22 13.55 -3.53
CA GLN A 234 -0.80 14.76 -2.96
C GLN A 234 0.10 15.99 -3.10
N HIS A 235 1.42 15.79 -3.21
CA HIS A 235 2.40 16.88 -3.14
C HIS A 235 2.95 17.30 -4.51
N PHE A 236 3.17 16.36 -5.43
CA PHE A 236 3.76 16.64 -6.73
C PHE A 236 2.70 16.71 -7.82
N ASP A 237 2.70 17.81 -8.58
CA ASP A 237 1.77 18.05 -9.68
C ASP A 237 1.95 17.08 -10.87
N CYS A 238 3.10 16.42 -10.97
CA CYS A 238 3.39 15.49 -12.06
C CYS A 238 2.62 14.16 -11.95
N TYR A 239 2.06 13.85 -10.78
CA TYR A 239 1.32 12.61 -10.57
C TYR A 239 -0.18 12.85 -10.57
N PRO A 240 -0.94 12.07 -11.35
CA PRO A 240 -2.34 11.85 -11.08
C PRO A 240 -2.58 11.32 -9.66
N LYS A 241 -3.79 11.52 -9.13
CA LYS A 241 -4.18 11.06 -7.79
C LYS A 241 -4.51 9.57 -7.79
N TYR A 242 -3.53 8.71 -8.08
CA TYR A 242 -3.75 7.26 -8.18
C TYR A 242 -4.30 6.62 -6.89
N TYR A 243 -4.04 7.22 -5.72
CA TYR A 243 -4.59 6.76 -4.45
C TYR A 243 -6.11 6.95 -4.32
N ASP A 244 -6.67 7.89 -5.08
CA ASP A 244 -8.08 8.27 -5.01
C ASP A 244 -8.90 7.30 -5.88
N LYS A 245 -9.69 6.46 -5.21
CA LYS A 245 -10.55 5.45 -5.85
C LYS A 245 -11.60 6.04 -6.79
N ASP A 246 -11.95 7.31 -6.59
CA ASP A 246 -12.98 8.01 -7.36
C ASP A 246 -12.37 8.88 -8.48
N ALA A 247 -11.04 8.86 -8.64
CA ALA A 247 -10.36 9.62 -9.68
C ALA A 247 -10.68 9.11 -11.09
N SER A 248 -10.84 10.04 -12.05
CA SER A 248 -10.99 9.72 -13.47
C SER A 248 -9.64 9.86 -14.16
N ILE A 249 -8.90 8.75 -14.29
CA ILE A 249 -7.57 8.70 -14.91
C ILE A 249 -7.61 7.72 -16.10
N PRO A 250 -7.25 8.14 -17.32
CA PRO A 250 -7.31 7.27 -18.50
C PRO A 250 -6.52 5.98 -18.33
N GLY A 251 -7.18 4.83 -18.51
CA GLY A 251 -6.56 3.51 -18.40
C GLY A 251 -6.47 2.97 -16.97
N TYR A 252 -6.97 3.68 -15.97
CA TYR A 252 -6.99 3.23 -14.58
C TYR A 252 -8.42 3.01 -14.10
N SER A 253 -8.60 2.01 -13.23
CA SER A 253 -9.90 1.70 -12.62
C SER A 253 -9.77 1.30 -11.15
N HIS A 254 -10.79 1.62 -10.36
CA HIS A 254 -11.02 0.97 -9.07
C HIS A 254 -11.88 -0.27 -9.29
N ASP A 255 -11.26 -1.45 -9.37
CA ASP A 255 -11.92 -2.73 -9.65
C ASP A 255 -12.03 -3.65 -8.43
N PHE A 256 -11.56 -3.20 -7.26
CA PHE A 256 -11.75 -3.94 -6.02
C PHE A 256 -13.19 -3.82 -5.52
N VAL A 257 -13.89 -4.95 -5.57
CA VAL A 257 -15.24 -5.12 -5.04
C VAL A 257 -15.19 -6.31 -4.09
N PRO A 258 -15.10 -6.09 -2.77
CA PRO A 258 -15.08 -7.21 -1.83
C PRO A 258 -16.44 -7.90 -1.80
N GLU A 259 -16.42 -9.20 -1.58
CA GLU A 259 -17.65 -9.91 -1.21
C GLU A 259 -18.14 -9.36 0.13
N LEU A 260 -19.37 -8.87 0.14
CA LEU A 260 -19.98 -8.30 1.33
C LEU A 260 -20.79 -9.38 2.07
N PRO A 261 -20.89 -9.31 3.40
CA PRO A 261 -21.75 -10.22 4.17
C PRO A 261 -23.25 -9.96 3.97
N ILE A 262 -23.61 -9.10 3.02
CA ILE A 262 -24.98 -8.65 2.72
C ILE A 262 -25.29 -8.85 1.25
N SER A 263 -26.48 -9.36 0.96
CA SER A 263 -26.91 -9.60 -0.42
C SER A 263 -27.33 -8.30 -1.13
N ASP A 264 -27.31 -8.29 -2.47
CA ASP A 264 -27.78 -7.15 -3.28
C ASP A 264 -29.22 -6.73 -2.95
N ALA A 265 -30.07 -7.70 -2.62
CA ALA A 265 -31.47 -7.47 -2.25
C ALA A 265 -31.58 -6.73 -0.90
N GLU A 266 -30.75 -7.09 0.07
CA GLU A 266 -30.66 -6.40 1.37
C GLU A 266 -30.05 -5.02 1.21
N LEU A 267 -28.99 -4.89 0.41
CA LEU A 267 -28.33 -3.63 0.11
C LEU A 267 -29.31 -2.63 -0.52
N GLY A 268 -30.11 -3.06 -1.50
CA GLY A 268 -31.15 -2.22 -2.13
C GLY A 268 -32.27 -1.80 -1.18
N GLY A 269 -32.48 -2.54 -0.07
CA GLY A 269 -33.43 -2.18 0.98
C GLY A 269 -32.87 -1.22 2.03
N LEU A 270 -31.55 -1.18 2.20
CA LEU A 270 -30.84 -0.34 3.18
C LEU A 270 -30.43 1.03 2.61
N VAL A 271 -30.23 1.12 1.29
CA VAL A 271 -29.71 2.33 0.65
C VAL A 271 -30.85 3.22 0.16
N ASP A 272 -30.91 4.44 0.71
CA ASP A 272 -31.71 5.54 0.19
C ASP A 272 -30.81 6.49 -0.63
N PRO A 273 -30.93 6.51 -1.97
CA PRO A 273 -30.11 7.36 -2.83
C PRO A 273 -30.40 8.86 -2.66
N THR A 274 -31.47 9.22 -1.94
CA THR A 274 -31.83 10.62 -1.65
C THR A 274 -31.42 11.08 -0.25
N SER A 275 -30.88 10.16 0.56
CA SER A 275 -30.42 10.45 1.92
C SER A 275 -29.15 11.32 1.91
N GLU A 276 -29.10 12.30 2.82
CA GLU A 276 -27.89 13.09 3.08
C GLU A 276 -26.84 12.32 3.91
N THR A 277 -27.19 11.12 4.39
CA THR A 277 -26.30 10.26 5.17
C THR A 277 -25.35 9.51 4.26
N SER A 278 -24.09 9.32 4.69
CA SER A 278 -23.10 8.59 3.88
C SER A 278 -23.55 7.16 3.58
N LEU A 279 -23.14 6.59 2.43
CA LEU A 279 -23.46 5.20 2.10
C LEU A 279 -23.02 4.25 3.22
N TYR A 280 -21.81 4.45 3.78
CA TYR A 280 -21.31 3.68 4.91
C TYR A 280 -22.26 3.75 6.11
N ASP A 281 -22.71 4.94 6.53
CA ASP A 281 -23.62 5.07 7.67
C ASP A 281 -24.97 4.38 7.45
N GLN A 282 -25.43 4.30 6.21
CA GLN A 282 -26.67 3.60 5.86
C GLN A 282 -26.53 2.08 5.96
N ILE A 283 -25.36 1.52 5.64
CA ILE A 283 -25.16 0.07 5.55
C ILE A 283 -24.30 -0.55 6.66
N LYS A 284 -23.65 0.26 7.51
CA LYS A 284 -22.67 -0.24 8.49
C LYS A 284 -23.23 -1.31 9.43
N GLY A 285 -24.47 -1.21 9.89
CA GLY A 285 -25.05 -2.27 10.74
C GLY A 285 -25.05 -3.65 10.08
N ALA A 286 -25.13 -3.69 8.75
CA ALA A 286 -25.15 -4.91 7.95
C ALA A 286 -23.74 -5.30 7.43
N LEU A 287 -22.83 -4.34 7.24
CA LEU A 287 -21.42 -4.66 6.91
C LEU A 287 -20.71 -5.46 8.01
N PHE A 288 -21.12 -5.26 9.26
CA PHE A 288 -20.51 -5.93 10.41
C PHE A 288 -21.31 -7.15 10.88
N SER A 289 -22.43 -7.49 10.24
CA SER A 289 -23.18 -8.71 10.58
C SER A 289 -22.39 -9.94 10.12
N ARG A 290 -22.34 -10.96 10.99
CA ARG A 290 -21.74 -12.27 10.73
C ARG A 290 -22.82 -13.33 10.55
#